data_AF-A0A532DPC2-F1
#
_entry.id   AF-A0A532DPC2-F1
#
_cell.length_a   1.000
_cell.length_b   1.000
_cell.length_c   1.000
_cell.angle_alpha   90.00
_cell.angle_beta   90.00
_cell.angle_gamma   90.00
#
_symmetry.space_group_name_H-M   'P 1'
#
loop_
_entity.id
_entity.type
_entity.pdbx_description
1 polymer ?
#
loop_
_entity_poly.entity_id
_entity_poly.type
_entity_poly.pdbx_seq_one_letter_code
_entity_poly.pdbx_strand_id
1 'polypeptide(L)'
;MQPVFGGGGGARRDILRQEAQNRTDALDHATEAVDHSKQGHIAELVAHAEAALQHALNGGKDRPHVDEGIAHLNAAIEHGKAGHADVATKHAETAVMHLSQGM
;
A
#
# COMPACT_ATOMS: atom_id res chain seq x y z
N MET A 1 -22.67 12.34 43.21
CA MET A 1 -21.78 11.31 42.63
C MET A 1 -21.09 11.91 41.40
N GLN A 2 -19.77 11.97 41.40
CA GLN A 2 -18.97 12.51 40.29
C GLN A 2 -19.00 11.56 39.06
N PRO A 3 -18.85 12.06 37.83
CA PRO A 3 -18.83 11.25 36.62
C PRO A 3 -17.43 10.66 36.40
N VAL A 4 -17.36 9.35 36.17
CA VAL A 4 -16.12 8.66 35.76
C VAL A 4 -15.88 8.90 34.27
N PHE A 5 -14.85 9.70 33.98
CA PHE A 5 -14.32 9.90 32.63
C PHE A 5 -13.70 8.60 32.12
N GLY A 6 -14.43 7.88 31.26
CA GLY A 6 -13.91 6.79 30.44
C GLY A 6 -13.41 7.28 29.09
N GLY A 7 -12.49 8.25 29.06
CA GLY A 7 -11.99 8.89 27.84
C GLY A 7 -10.49 8.63 27.65
N GLY A 8 -10.12 7.49 27.08
CA GLY A 8 -8.71 7.19 26.80
C GLY A 8 -8.44 6.05 25.81
N GLY A 9 -9.44 5.21 25.50
CA GLY A 9 -9.28 4.04 24.63
C GLY A 9 -9.71 4.20 23.16
N GLY A 10 -10.40 5.29 22.80
CA GLY A 10 -10.93 5.51 21.45
C GLY A 10 -9.84 5.82 20.42
N ALA A 11 -9.09 6.90 20.64
CA ALA A 11 -8.11 7.39 19.68
C ALA A 11 -7.05 6.34 19.26
N ARG A 12 -6.56 5.53 20.20
CA ARG A 12 -5.61 4.45 19.88
C ARG A 12 -6.24 3.34 19.04
N ARG A 13 -7.50 3.00 19.31
CA ARG A 13 -8.25 1.98 18.56
C ARG A 13 -8.59 2.47 17.14
N ASP A 14 -8.86 3.76 17.00
CA ASP A 14 -9.14 4.40 15.71
C ASP A 14 -7.90 4.44 14.83
N ILE A 15 -6.73 4.76 15.39
CA ILE A 15 -5.44 4.72 14.67
C ILE A 15 -5.15 3.32 14.13
N LEU A 16 -5.26 2.27 14.96
CA LEU A 16 -5.01 0.89 14.51
C LEU A 16 -5.98 0.43 13.42
N ARG A 17 -7.24 0.87 13.48
CA ARG A 17 -8.22 0.61 12.44
C ARG A 17 -7.86 1.32 11.14
N GLN A 18 -7.44 2.58 11.23
CA GLN A 18 -7.02 3.36 10.07
C GLN A 18 -5.77 2.77 9.42
N GLU A 19 -4.78 2.35 10.21
CA GLU A 19 -3.60 1.65 9.71
C GLU A 19 -3.97 0.34 9.00
N ALA A 20 -4.92 -0.42 9.53
CA ALA A 20 -5.41 -1.64 8.89
C ALA A 20 -6.12 -1.35 7.56
N GLN A 21 -6.97 -0.31 7.52
CA GLN A 21 -7.63 0.14 6.28
C GLN A 21 -6.60 0.56 5.24
N ASN A 22 -5.60 1.34 5.63
CA ASN A 22 -4.52 1.74 4.75
C ASN A 22 -3.77 0.53 4.17
N ARG A 23 -3.57 -0.56 4.92
CA ARG A 23 -2.96 -1.77 4.34
C ARG A 23 -3.85 -2.44 3.30
N THR A 24 -5.16 -2.49 3.54
CA THR A 24 -6.12 -3.01 2.56
C THR A 24 -6.17 -2.14 1.31
N ASP A 25 -6.31 -0.82 1.45
CA ASP A 25 -6.33 0.12 0.33
C ASP A 25 -5.01 0.08 -0.47
N ALA A 26 -3.88 -0.10 0.22
CA ALA A 26 -2.58 -0.28 -0.45
C ALA A 26 -2.55 -1.54 -1.30
N LEU A 27 -3.08 -2.66 -0.79
CA LEU A 27 -3.15 -3.93 -1.51
C LEU A 27 -4.09 -3.83 -2.72
N ASP A 28 -5.24 -3.20 -2.55
CA ASP A 28 -6.23 -3.03 -3.61
C ASP A 28 -5.63 -2.23 -4.78
N HIS A 29 -5.05 -1.07 -4.50
CA HIS A 29 -4.38 -0.27 -5.52
C HIS A 29 -3.17 -0.98 -6.13
N ALA A 30 -2.36 -1.70 -5.35
CA ALA A 30 -1.24 -2.47 -5.91
C ALA A 30 -1.75 -3.58 -6.86
N THR A 31 -2.90 -4.18 -6.57
CA THR A 31 -3.54 -5.18 -7.44
C THR A 31 -4.05 -4.55 -8.73
N GLU A 32 -4.71 -3.39 -8.64
CA GLU A 32 -5.13 -2.62 -9.82
C GLU A 32 -3.94 -2.21 -10.69
N ALA A 33 -2.80 -1.84 -10.09
CA ALA A 33 -1.58 -1.51 -10.81
C ALA A 33 -1.09 -2.70 -11.66
N VAL A 34 -1.13 -3.91 -11.12
CA VAL A 34 -0.80 -5.15 -11.84
C VAL A 34 -1.80 -5.45 -12.96
N ASP A 35 -3.09 -5.28 -12.71
CA ASP A 35 -4.12 -5.55 -13.70
C ASP A 35 -4.05 -4.57 -14.88
N HIS A 36 -3.77 -3.30 -14.62
CA HIS A 36 -3.53 -2.29 -15.65
C HIS A 36 -2.22 -2.53 -16.41
N SER A 37 -1.17 -2.97 -15.73
CA SER A 37 0.11 -3.24 -16.40
C SER A 37 0.03 -4.39 -17.39
N LYS A 38 -0.76 -5.42 -17.10
CA LYS A 38 -1.04 -6.54 -18.02
C LYS A 38 -1.81 -6.10 -19.26
N GLN A 39 -2.53 -4.98 -19.20
CA GLN A 39 -3.20 -4.35 -20.33
C GLN A 39 -2.28 -3.39 -21.13
N GLY A 40 -1.05 -3.18 -20.66
CA GLY A 40 -0.12 -2.20 -21.23
C GLY A 40 -0.39 -0.75 -20.79
N HIS A 41 -1.25 -0.55 -19.80
CA HIS A 41 -1.65 0.75 -19.28
C HIS A 41 -0.65 1.23 -18.22
N ILE A 42 0.53 1.67 -18.68
CA ILE A 42 1.65 2.01 -17.78
C ILE A 42 1.41 3.28 -16.97
N ALA A 43 0.67 4.25 -17.51
CA ALA A 43 0.32 5.45 -16.75
C ALA A 43 -0.57 5.11 -15.55
N GLU A 44 -1.51 4.19 -15.75
CA GLU A 44 -2.43 3.68 -14.75
C GLU A 44 -1.69 2.80 -13.73
N LEU A 45 -0.75 1.93 -14.15
CA LEU A 45 0.13 1.22 -13.21
C LEU A 45 0.83 2.23 -12.28
N VAL A 46 1.38 3.31 -12.83
CA VAL A 46 2.13 4.29 -12.03
C VAL A 46 1.19 5.01 -11.06
N ALA A 47 0.02 5.44 -11.52
CA ALA A 47 -0.96 6.13 -10.68
C ALA A 47 -1.44 5.24 -9.52
N HIS A 48 -1.80 3.99 -9.80
CA HIS A 48 -2.21 3.04 -8.77
C HIS A 48 -1.06 2.66 -7.84
N ALA A 49 0.17 2.51 -8.34
CA ALA A 49 1.34 2.26 -7.50
C ALA A 49 1.66 3.45 -6.57
N GLU A 50 1.50 4.70 -7.03
CA GLU A 50 1.65 5.90 -6.19
C GLU A 50 0.58 5.95 -5.09
N ALA A 51 -0.68 5.64 -5.42
CA ALA A 51 -1.76 5.56 -4.43
C ALA A 51 -1.48 4.45 -3.40
N ALA A 52 -1.10 3.26 -3.86
CA ALA A 52 -0.73 2.14 -3.00
C ALA A 52 0.41 2.51 -2.04
N LEU A 53 1.41 3.24 -2.54
CA LEU A 53 2.56 3.68 -1.73
C LEU A 53 2.13 4.62 -0.62
N GLN A 54 1.25 5.60 -0.91
CA GLN A 54 0.73 6.52 0.10
C GLN A 54 -0.03 5.78 1.20
N HIS A 55 -0.85 4.80 0.84
CA HIS A 55 -1.56 3.99 1.82
C HIS A 55 -0.60 3.10 2.61
N ALA A 56 0.35 2.42 1.97
CA ALA A 56 1.31 1.55 2.63
C ALA A 56 2.16 2.30 3.68
N LEU A 57 2.61 3.52 3.38
CA LEU A 57 3.33 4.39 4.32
C LEU A 57 2.51 4.73 5.58
N ASN A 58 1.19 4.71 5.47
CA ASN A 58 0.26 4.92 6.57
C ASN A 58 -0.30 3.59 7.14
N GLY A 59 0.25 2.44 6.73
CA GLY A 59 -0.19 1.10 7.10
C GLY A 59 0.30 0.61 8.48
N GLY A 60 0.96 1.48 9.24
CA GLY A 60 1.57 1.17 10.53
C GLY A 60 3.08 0.90 10.43
N LYS A 61 3.78 1.02 11.56
CA LYS A 61 5.24 0.84 11.67
C LYS A 61 5.61 -0.61 12.03
N ASP A 62 6.88 -0.95 11.83
CA ASP A 62 7.47 -2.25 12.20
C ASP A 62 6.79 -3.44 11.51
N ARG A 63 6.39 -3.27 10.24
CA ARG A 63 5.77 -4.31 9.42
C ARG A 63 6.70 -4.62 8.23
N PRO A 64 7.61 -5.60 8.36
CA PRO A 64 8.64 -5.84 7.34
C PRO A 64 8.05 -6.14 5.96
N HIS A 65 6.91 -6.84 5.90
CA HIS A 65 6.21 -7.08 4.66
C HIS A 65 5.62 -5.81 4.03
N VAL A 66 5.18 -4.84 4.83
CA VAL A 66 4.72 -3.54 4.30
C VAL A 66 5.91 -2.73 3.81
N ASP A 67 7.03 -2.74 4.53
CA ASP A 67 8.27 -2.04 4.14
C ASP A 67 8.85 -2.58 2.81
N GLU A 68 8.89 -3.91 2.64
CA GLU A 68 9.27 -4.55 1.38
C GLU A 68 8.28 -4.20 0.26
N GLY A 69 6.97 -4.20 0.57
CA GLY A 69 5.93 -3.75 -0.35
C GLY A 69 6.17 -2.32 -0.84
N ILE A 70 6.50 -1.39 0.07
CA ILE A 70 6.85 0.01 -0.23
C ILE A 70 8.07 0.10 -1.15
N ALA A 71 9.12 -0.68 -0.88
CA ALA A 71 10.32 -0.69 -1.72
C ALA A 71 10.00 -1.14 -3.15
N HIS A 72 9.20 -2.19 -3.30
CA HIS A 72 8.75 -2.67 -4.60
C HIS A 72 7.81 -1.68 -5.31
N LEU A 73 6.91 -1.00 -4.61
CA LEU A 73 6.07 0.05 -5.20
C LEU A 73 6.90 1.21 -5.75
N ASN A 74 7.92 1.68 -5.01
CA ASN A 74 8.83 2.70 -5.49
C ASN A 74 9.55 2.26 -6.79
N ALA A 75 10.08 1.04 -6.81
CA ALA A 75 10.72 0.49 -8.01
C ALA A 75 9.73 0.36 -9.19
N ALA A 76 8.48 -0.04 -8.93
CA ALA A 76 7.44 -0.10 -9.96
C ALA A 76 7.16 1.29 -10.56
N ILE A 77 7.08 2.33 -9.73
CA ILE A 77 6.88 3.72 -10.15
C ILE A 77 8.08 4.22 -10.97
N GLU A 78 9.30 4.01 -10.50
CA GLU A 78 10.52 4.42 -11.19
C GLU A 78 10.64 3.75 -12.57
N HIS A 79 10.47 2.42 -12.62
CA HIS A 79 10.51 1.68 -13.88
C HIS A 79 9.33 2.02 -14.80
N GLY A 80 8.13 2.24 -14.27
CA GLY A 80 6.96 2.64 -15.03
C GLY A 80 7.15 4.01 -15.70
N LYS A 81 7.65 5.00 -14.95
CA LYS A 81 7.97 6.33 -15.48
C LYS A 81 9.11 6.32 -16.51
N ALA A 82 10.04 5.37 -16.39
CA ALA A 82 11.10 5.14 -17.38
C ALA A 82 10.63 4.38 -18.64
N GLY A 83 9.36 3.94 -18.70
CA GLY A 83 8.83 3.15 -19.81
C GLY A 83 9.21 1.66 -19.77
N HIS A 84 9.81 1.19 -18.67
CA HIS A 84 10.19 -0.22 -18.47
C HIS A 84 8.98 -1.04 -17.98
N ALA A 85 7.95 -1.16 -18.83
CA ALA A 85 6.67 -1.82 -18.55
C ALA A 85 6.79 -3.20 -17.86
N ASP A 86 7.63 -4.09 -18.41
CA ASP A 86 7.79 -5.45 -17.90
C ASP A 86 8.43 -5.47 -16.50
N VAL A 87 9.37 -4.56 -16.26
CA VAL A 87 10.07 -4.47 -14.97
C VAL A 87 9.16 -3.85 -13.93
N ALA A 88 8.41 -2.81 -14.31
CA ALA A 88 7.41 -2.18 -13.46
C ALA A 88 6.34 -3.19 -13.01
N THR A 89 5.85 -4.01 -13.94
CA THR A 89 4.88 -5.08 -13.65
C THR A 89 5.41 -6.07 -12.62
N LYS A 90 6.63 -6.58 -12.79
CA LYS A 90 7.24 -7.52 -11.83
C LYS A 90 7.36 -6.92 -10.44
N HIS A 91 7.75 -5.65 -10.34
CA HIS A 91 7.81 -4.96 -9.06
C HIS A 91 6.42 -4.79 -8.45
N ALA A 92 5.40 -4.43 -9.22
CA ALA A 92 4.02 -4.33 -8.74
C ALA A 92 3.48 -5.69 -8.24
N GLU A 93 3.73 -6.79 -8.97
CA GLU A 93 3.34 -8.15 -8.54
C GLU A 93 4.03 -8.55 -7.22
N THR A 94 5.31 -8.22 -7.08
CA THR A 94 6.07 -8.49 -5.85
C THR A 94 5.58 -7.63 -4.69
N ALA A 95 5.19 -6.37 -4.95
CA ALA A 95 4.56 -5.51 -3.96
C ALA A 95 3.25 -6.11 -3.43
N VAL A 96 2.37 -6.59 -4.32
CA VAL A 96 1.11 -7.26 -3.95
C VAL A 96 1.37 -8.47 -3.05
N MET A 97 2.34 -9.31 -3.42
CA MET A 97 2.73 -10.47 -2.62
C MET A 97 3.12 -10.04 -1.20
N HIS A 98 3.99 -9.04 -1.06
CA HIS A 98 4.44 -8.57 0.25
C HIS A 98 3.31 -7.90 1.05
N LEU A 99 2.52 -7.00 0.44
CA LEU A 99 1.41 -6.34 1.12
C LEU A 99 0.37 -7.34 1.63
N SER A 100 0.08 -8.41 0.87
CA SER A 100 -0.86 -9.46 1.31
C SER A 100 -0.36 -10.24 2.53
N GLN A 101 0.95 -10.42 2.67
CA GLN A 101 1.58 -11.02 3.86
C GLN A 101 1.68 -10.04 5.03
N GLY A 102 1.59 -8.73 4.75
CA GLY A 102 1.65 -7.66 5.72
C GLY A 102 0.31 -7.26 6.33
N MET A 103 -0.81 -7.85 5.92
CA MET A 103 -2.16 -7.57 6.46
C MET A 103 -2.27 -7.92 7.94
#